data_AF-A0A813E677-F1
#
_entry.id   AF-A0A813E677-F1
#
_cell.length_a   1.000
_cell.length_b   1.000
_cell.length_c   1.000
_cell.angle_alpha   90.00
_cell.angle_beta   90.00
_cell.angle_gamma   90.00
#
_symmetry.space_group_name_H-M   'P 1'
#
loop_
_entity.id
_entity.type
_entity.pdbx_description
1 polymer ?
#
loop_
_entity_poly.entity_id
_entity_poly.type
_entity_poly.pdbx_seq_one_letter_code
_entity_poly.pdbx_strand_id
1 'polypeptide(L)'
;MEDPYQSRSCEKPWIRERPDPVLHCDPSSSQGPLSSAQLEAYSRDGFVVLDNWFPEHELDSYCSEVAAIKSGIEASPDFGKTNSVVTSSCIFLSEPGTGALRSVFDVHLHDGVLKELSSCPKLVSIARQILADDVYIHQCRVNFQPAFVGSGFWWHSDFETWHSE
;
A
#
# COMPACT_ATOMS: atom_id res chain seq x y z
N MET A 1 -3.31 22.92 19.78
CA MET A 1 -4.29 22.32 18.86
C MET A 1 -4.51 20.91 19.37
N GLU A 2 -5.76 20.49 19.55
CA GLU A 2 -6.11 19.18 20.11
C GLU A 2 -6.01 18.10 19.02
N ASP A 3 -5.51 16.91 19.35
CA ASP A 3 -5.43 15.78 18.42
C ASP A 3 -6.83 15.20 18.15
N PRO A 4 -7.38 15.30 16.93
CA PRO A 4 -8.72 14.80 16.62
C PRO A 4 -8.78 13.27 16.48
N TYR A 5 -7.65 12.57 16.38
CA TYR A 5 -7.55 11.13 16.08
C TYR A 5 -6.91 10.30 17.19
N GLN A 6 -7.00 10.75 18.44
CA GLN A 6 -6.45 10.01 19.59
C GLN A 6 -6.88 8.53 19.58
N SER A 7 -5.90 7.64 19.61
CA SER A 7 -6.08 6.20 19.74
C SER A 7 -5.15 5.65 20.83
N ARG A 8 -5.38 4.40 21.27
CA ARG A 8 -4.56 3.67 22.26
C ARG A 8 -4.40 4.34 23.63
N SER A 9 -5.18 5.40 23.91
CA SER A 9 -5.13 6.20 25.14
C SER A 9 -6.23 5.86 26.16
N CYS A 10 -7.26 5.10 25.76
CA CYS A 10 -8.40 4.75 26.59
C CYS A 10 -8.71 3.25 26.57
N GLU A 11 -9.22 2.72 27.68
CA GLU A 11 -9.57 1.29 27.81
C GLU A 11 -10.78 0.87 26.96
N LYS A 12 -11.65 1.83 26.60
CA LYS A 12 -12.88 1.55 25.83
C LYS A 12 -12.74 2.03 24.39
N PRO A 13 -13.03 1.18 23.39
CA PRO A 13 -13.09 1.62 22.00
C PRO A 13 -14.27 2.56 21.78
N TRP A 14 -14.13 3.41 20.77
CA TRP A 14 -15.08 4.45 20.44
C TRP A 14 -15.07 4.70 18.92
N ILE A 15 -16.18 5.21 18.40
CA ILE A 15 -16.33 5.59 16.99
C ILE A 15 -16.50 7.10 16.95
N ARG A 16 -15.74 7.77 16.09
CA ARG A 16 -15.85 9.21 15.84
C ARG A 16 -16.25 9.48 14.41
N GLU A 17 -16.88 10.63 14.20
CA GLU A 17 -17.00 11.23 12.89
C GLU A 17 -15.62 11.61 12.36
N ARG A 18 -15.41 11.40 11.05
CA ARG A 18 -14.20 11.82 10.35
C ARG A 18 -14.23 13.35 10.17
N PRO A 19 -13.29 14.12 10.75
CA PRO A 19 -13.25 15.57 10.58
C PRO A 19 -12.67 16.01 9.23
N ASP A 20 -11.85 15.18 8.58
CA ASP A 20 -11.25 15.49 7.28
C ASP A 20 -12.11 15.06 6.10
N PRO A 21 -12.11 15.79 4.97
CA PRO A 21 -12.84 15.38 3.78
C PRO A 21 -12.30 14.06 3.22
N VAL A 22 -13.14 13.31 2.49
CA VAL A 22 -12.70 12.11 1.74
C VAL A 22 -12.07 12.50 0.41
N LEU A 23 -12.69 13.44 -0.30
CA LEU A 23 -12.16 14.07 -1.50
C LEU A 23 -11.71 15.49 -1.13
N HIS A 24 -10.44 15.79 -1.36
CA HIS A 24 -9.88 17.12 -1.14
C HIS A 24 -10.03 18.01 -2.38
N CYS A 25 -10.35 17.43 -3.54
CA CYS A 25 -10.74 18.18 -4.73
C CYS A 25 -12.24 18.47 -4.77
N ASP A 26 -12.64 19.49 -5.52
CA ASP A 26 -14.03 19.68 -5.94
C ASP A 26 -14.36 18.72 -7.10
N PRO A 27 -15.28 17.75 -6.94
CA PRO A 27 -15.59 16.76 -7.99
C PRO A 27 -16.13 17.36 -9.28
N SER A 28 -16.69 18.58 -9.23
CA SER A 28 -17.29 19.26 -10.40
C SER A 28 -16.25 19.96 -11.28
N SER A 29 -15.09 20.31 -10.71
CA SER A 29 -14.01 21.03 -11.39
C SER A 29 -12.69 20.26 -11.45
N SER A 30 -12.60 19.13 -10.75
CA SER A 30 -11.43 18.25 -10.70
C SER A 30 -11.03 17.76 -12.10
N GLN A 31 -9.78 17.98 -12.46
CA GLN A 31 -9.16 17.46 -13.67
C GLN A 31 -8.35 16.22 -13.30
N GLY A 32 -8.71 15.07 -13.83
CA GLY A 32 -7.94 13.86 -13.58
C GLY A 32 -8.53 12.61 -14.22
N PRO A 33 -7.85 11.46 -14.04
CA PRO A 33 -8.19 10.20 -14.67
C PRO A 33 -9.49 9.55 -14.15
N LEU A 34 -9.94 9.87 -12.93
CA LEU A 34 -11.21 9.35 -12.41
C LEU A 34 -12.38 10.20 -12.93
N SER A 35 -13.43 9.52 -13.38
CA SER A 35 -14.72 10.13 -13.71
C SER A 35 -15.45 10.62 -12.46
N SER A 36 -16.42 11.53 -12.62
CA SER A 36 -17.25 12.02 -11.51
C SER A 36 -17.97 10.89 -10.77
N ALA A 37 -18.48 9.88 -11.49
CA ALA A 37 -19.12 8.71 -10.88
C ALA A 37 -18.15 7.88 -10.03
N GLN A 38 -16.89 7.74 -10.46
CA GLN A 38 -15.84 7.06 -9.69
C GLN A 38 -15.43 7.86 -8.45
N LEU A 39 -15.34 9.19 -8.56
CA LEU A 39 -15.09 10.07 -7.42
C LEU A 39 -16.22 9.99 -6.38
N GLU A 40 -17.48 10.02 -6.82
CA GLU A 40 -18.63 9.85 -5.95
C GLU A 40 -18.64 8.48 -5.26
N ALA A 41 -18.31 7.41 -5.99
CA ALA A 41 -18.18 6.07 -5.42
C ALA A 41 -17.06 6.03 -4.36
N TYR A 42 -15.89 6.59 -4.66
CA TYR A 42 -14.79 6.67 -3.70
C TYR A 42 -15.17 7.48 -2.46
N SER A 43 -15.88 8.60 -2.62
CA SER A 43 -16.34 9.43 -1.50
C SER A 43 -17.35 8.72 -0.60
N ARG A 44 -18.21 7.86 -1.16
CA ARG A 44 -19.26 7.14 -0.42
C ARG A 44 -18.73 5.85 0.20
N ASP A 45 -17.95 5.09 -0.55
CA ASP A 45 -17.58 3.70 -0.22
C ASP A 45 -16.15 3.59 0.34
N GLY A 46 -15.31 4.61 0.14
CA GLY A 46 -13.92 4.66 0.59
C GLY A 46 -12.92 3.92 -0.31
N PHE A 47 -13.37 3.39 -1.46
CA PHE A 47 -12.53 2.74 -2.46
C PHE A 47 -13.11 2.86 -3.87
N VAL A 48 -12.27 2.60 -4.88
CA VAL A 48 -12.68 2.46 -6.29
C VAL A 48 -11.91 1.31 -6.93
N VAL A 49 -12.57 0.56 -7.82
CA VAL A 49 -11.95 -0.52 -8.59
C VAL A 49 -11.77 -0.07 -10.04
N LEU A 50 -10.58 -0.29 -10.59
CA LEU A 50 -10.22 0.06 -11.97
C LEU A 50 -9.88 -1.22 -12.74
N ASP A 51 -10.85 -1.70 -13.51
CA ASP A 51 -10.70 -2.92 -14.32
C ASP A 51 -9.85 -2.66 -15.56
N ASN A 52 -9.05 -3.66 -15.96
CA ASN A 52 -8.22 -3.64 -17.17
C ASN A 52 -7.34 -2.38 -17.31
N TRP A 53 -6.84 -1.89 -16.18
CA TRP A 53 -6.18 -0.59 -16.15
C TRP A 53 -4.73 -0.62 -16.68
N PHE A 54 -4.05 -1.76 -16.49
CA PHE A 54 -2.75 -2.05 -17.08
C PHE A 54 -2.91 -3.09 -18.20
N PRO A 55 -2.17 -2.93 -19.32
CA PRO A 55 -2.13 -3.96 -20.35
C PRO A 55 -1.34 -5.18 -19.87
N GLU A 56 -1.67 -6.37 -20.41
CA GLU A 56 -1.11 -7.65 -19.95
C GLU A 56 0.44 -7.68 -19.96
N HIS A 57 1.07 -7.09 -20.98
CA HIS A 57 2.54 -7.07 -21.08
C HIS A 57 3.23 -6.24 -19.98
N GLU A 58 2.57 -5.19 -19.46
CA GLU A 58 3.07 -4.44 -18.31
C GLU A 58 2.95 -5.29 -17.04
N LEU A 59 1.82 -5.99 -16.87
CA LEU A 59 1.59 -6.91 -15.75
C LEU A 59 2.62 -8.04 -15.68
N ASP A 60 2.95 -8.66 -16.82
CA ASP A 60 3.95 -9.73 -16.87
C ASP A 60 5.32 -9.27 -16.38
N SER A 61 5.70 -8.03 -16.70
CA SER A 61 6.96 -7.44 -16.26
C SER A 61 6.98 -7.22 -14.73
N TYR A 62 5.88 -6.67 -14.18
CA TYR A 62 5.74 -6.49 -12.72
C TYR A 62 5.76 -7.83 -11.97
N CYS A 63 5.00 -8.82 -12.46
CA CYS A 63 4.96 -10.17 -11.89
C CYS A 63 6.34 -10.84 -11.92
N SER A 64 7.09 -10.66 -13.01
CA SER A 64 8.44 -11.22 -13.16
C SER A 64 9.42 -10.61 -12.17
N GLU A 65 9.38 -9.28 -11.96
CA GLU A 65 10.22 -8.63 -10.95
C GLU A 65 9.84 -9.05 -9.52
N VAL A 66 8.55 -9.12 -9.20
CA VAL A 66 8.07 -9.63 -7.89
C VAL A 66 8.58 -11.06 -7.64
N ALA A 67 8.54 -11.92 -8.65
CA ALA A 67 9.06 -13.28 -8.54
C ALA A 67 10.58 -13.30 -8.35
N ALA A 68 11.32 -12.46 -9.06
CA ALA A 68 12.77 -12.33 -8.92
C ALA A 68 13.18 -11.84 -7.52
N ILE A 69 12.48 -10.83 -6.99
CA ILE A 69 12.67 -10.33 -5.61
C ILE A 69 12.46 -11.48 -4.62
N LYS A 70 11.35 -12.21 -4.74
CA LYS A 70 11.05 -13.36 -3.89
C LYS A 70 12.17 -14.40 -3.92
N SER A 71 12.56 -14.86 -5.11
CA SER A 71 13.62 -15.86 -5.26
C SER A 71 14.98 -15.37 -4.74
N GLY A 72 15.31 -14.09 -4.96
CA GLY A 72 16.54 -13.49 -4.47
C GLY A 72 16.59 -13.43 -2.94
N ILE A 73 15.48 -13.09 -2.29
CA ILE A 73 15.36 -13.10 -0.83
C ILE A 73 15.44 -14.53 -0.30
N GLU A 74 14.68 -15.48 -0.85
CA GLU A 74 14.67 -16.87 -0.38
C GLU A 74 16.03 -17.57 -0.55
N ALA A 75 16.85 -17.14 -1.51
CA ALA A 75 18.22 -17.62 -1.70
C ALA A 75 19.25 -16.89 -0.82
N SER A 76 18.87 -15.81 -0.13
CA SER A 76 19.78 -15.04 0.72
C SER A 76 20.21 -15.85 1.95
N PRO A 77 21.48 -15.74 2.39
CA PRO A 77 21.92 -16.31 3.66
C PRO A 77 21.16 -15.80 4.88
N ASP A 78 20.49 -14.65 4.79
CA ASP A 78 19.73 -14.05 5.88
C ASP A 78 18.29 -14.58 5.98
N PHE A 79 17.81 -15.27 4.95
CA PHE A 79 16.45 -15.79 4.94
C PHE A 79 16.26 -16.89 5.99
N GLY A 80 15.15 -16.79 6.72
CA GLY A 80 14.80 -17.74 7.79
C GLY A 80 15.57 -17.58 9.09
N LYS A 81 16.49 -16.60 9.22
CA LYS A 81 17.19 -16.33 10.49
C LYS A 81 16.26 -15.75 11.56
N THR A 82 15.41 -14.81 11.15
CA THR A 82 14.45 -14.10 11.99
C THR A 82 13.21 -13.78 11.16
N ASN A 83 12.10 -13.43 11.82
CA ASN A 83 10.87 -13.04 11.14
C ASN A 83 10.92 -11.64 10.52
N SER A 84 11.92 -10.83 10.89
CA SER A 84 12.17 -9.51 10.33
C SER A 84 13.67 -9.36 10.08
N VAL A 85 14.01 -9.04 8.84
CA VAL A 85 15.39 -8.88 8.38
C VAL A 85 15.51 -7.54 7.66
N VAL A 86 16.49 -6.76 8.08
CA VAL A 86 16.89 -5.52 7.42
C VAL A 86 18.21 -5.79 6.72
N THR A 87 18.24 -5.62 5.40
CA THR A 87 19.47 -5.69 4.59
C THR A 87 19.84 -4.31 4.08
N SER A 88 20.98 -4.20 3.39
CA SER A 88 21.34 -2.98 2.68
C SER A 88 20.44 -2.68 1.48
N SER A 89 19.70 -3.69 0.99
CA SER A 89 18.73 -3.51 -0.09
C SER A 89 17.34 -3.26 0.48
N CYS A 90 16.75 -4.20 1.22
CA CYS A 90 15.34 -4.13 1.58
C CYS A 90 15.09 -4.55 3.04
N ILE A 91 13.86 -4.30 3.48
CA ILE A 91 13.32 -4.90 4.70
C ILE A 91 12.35 -5.98 4.28
N PHE A 92 12.52 -7.20 4.79
CA PHE A 92 11.58 -8.28 4.55
C PHE A 92 11.13 -8.97 5.83
N LEU A 93 9.88 -9.43 5.79
CA LEU A 93 9.23 -10.15 6.87
C LEU A 93 8.90 -11.57 6.43
N SER A 94 9.09 -12.52 7.35
CA SER A 94 8.68 -13.91 7.19
C SER A 94 7.54 -14.25 8.14
N GLU A 95 6.66 -15.15 7.71
CA GLU A 95 5.54 -15.65 8.49
C GLU A 95 6.06 -16.41 9.73
N PRO A 96 5.62 -16.04 10.95
CA PRO A 96 5.98 -16.76 12.15
C PRO A 96 5.62 -18.26 12.04
N GLY A 97 6.55 -19.12 12.47
CA GLY A 97 6.35 -20.57 12.50
C GLY A 97 6.64 -21.29 11.18
N THR A 98 6.23 -20.73 10.04
CA THR A 98 6.52 -21.35 8.72
C THR A 98 7.80 -20.84 8.08
N GLY A 99 8.22 -19.60 8.40
CA GLY A 99 9.39 -18.95 7.81
C GLY A 99 9.20 -18.51 6.37
N ALA A 100 8.00 -18.70 5.78
CA ALA A 100 7.71 -18.28 4.42
C ALA A 100 7.76 -16.75 4.26
N LEU A 101 8.25 -16.25 3.13
CA LEU A 101 8.28 -14.82 2.87
C LEU A 101 6.85 -14.24 2.87
N ARG A 102 6.65 -13.14 3.60
CA ARG A 102 5.33 -12.52 3.81
C ARG A 102 5.22 -11.13 3.23
N SER A 103 6.19 -10.27 3.51
CA SER A 103 6.19 -8.89 3.01
C SER A 103 7.60 -8.43 2.70
N VAL A 104 7.74 -7.64 1.64
CA VAL A 104 8.98 -6.93 1.31
C VAL A 104 8.63 -5.46 1.21
N PHE A 105 9.34 -4.62 1.94
CA PHE A 105 9.15 -3.17 1.98
C PHE A 105 10.14 -2.46 1.06
N ASP A 106 9.83 -1.20 0.79
CA ASP A 106 10.70 -0.26 0.09
C ASP A 106 11.09 -0.68 -1.34
N VAL A 107 10.28 -1.54 -1.97
CA VAL A 107 10.55 -2.03 -3.34
C VAL A 107 10.69 -0.90 -4.38
N HIS A 108 10.02 0.23 -4.15
CA HIS A 108 10.13 1.45 -4.96
C HIS A 108 11.50 2.16 -4.92
N LEU A 109 12.35 1.86 -3.93
CA LEU A 109 13.69 2.44 -3.82
C LEU A 109 14.72 1.68 -4.68
N HIS A 110 14.35 0.51 -5.18
CA HIS A 110 15.19 -0.33 -6.05
C HIS A 110 14.95 -0.02 -7.53
N ASP A 111 16.02 -0.08 -8.31
CA ASP A 111 15.89 0.05 -9.76
C ASP A 111 15.13 -1.16 -10.33
N GLY A 112 14.14 -0.89 -11.17
CA GLY A 112 13.25 -1.91 -11.70
C GLY A 112 11.91 -1.31 -12.16
N VAL A 113 11.07 -2.17 -12.73
CA VAL A 113 9.74 -1.80 -13.21
C VAL A 113 8.78 -1.49 -12.06
N LEU A 114 9.03 -1.99 -10.84
CA LEU A 114 8.25 -1.61 -9.64
C LEU A 114 8.49 -0.16 -9.19
N LYS A 115 9.71 0.36 -9.36
CA LYS A 115 10.00 1.79 -9.12
C LYS A 115 9.32 2.68 -10.15
N GLU A 116 9.36 2.29 -11.42
CA GLU A 116 8.62 2.97 -12.49
C GLU A 116 7.11 2.92 -12.23
N LEU A 117 6.58 1.78 -11.80
CA LEU A 117 5.17 1.63 -11.42
C LEU A 117 4.79 2.56 -10.27
N SER A 118 5.63 2.64 -9.23
CA SER A 118 5.36 3.47 -8.05
C SER A 118 5.27 4.97 -8.36
N SER A 119 5.87 5.41 -9.47
CA SER A 119 5.86 6.78 -9.95
C SER A 119 5.09 6.95 -11.26
N CYS A 120 4.33 5.93 -11.67
CA CYS A 120 3.60 5.91 -12.94
C CYS A 120 2.63 7.10 -12.99
N PRO A 121 2.67 7.94 -14.04
CA PRO A 121 1.81 9.13 -14.14
C PRO A 121 0.32 8.82 -13.96
N LYS A 122 -0.15 7.66 -14.45
CA LYS A 122 -1.56 7.24 -14.31
C LYS A 122 -1.96 7.05 -12.83
N LEU A 123 -1.10 6.43 -12.02
CA LEU A 123 -1.30 6.22 -10.59
C LEU A 123 -1.18 7.53 -9.81
N VAL A 124 -0.10 8.27 -10.06
CA VAL A 124 0.18 9.53 -9.37
C VAL A 124 -0.92 10.54 -9.64
N SER A 125 -1.44 10.64 -10.88
CA SER A 125 -2.53 11.55 -11.20
C SER A 125 -3.84 11.22 -10.47
N ILE A 126 -4.15 9.95 -10.17
CA ILE A 126 -5.32 9.61 -9.34
C ILE A 126 -5.12 10.11 -7.91
N ALA A 127 -3.95 9.83 -7.32
CA ALA A 127 -3.67 10.25 -5.95
C ALA A 127 -3.72 11.78 -5.80
N ARG A 128 -3.10 12.51 -6.74
CA ARG A 128 -3.15 13.98 -6.79
C ARG A 128 -4.56 14.50 -7.04
N GLN A 129 -5.36 13.80 -7.85
CA GLN A 129 -6.75 14.17 -8.08
C GLN A 129 -7.58 14.07 -6.79
N ILE A 130 -7.46 12.97 -6.03
CA ILE A 130 -8.22 12.75 -4.79
C ILE A 130 -7.74 13.68 -3.67
N LEU A 131 -6.42 13.82 -3.51
CA LEU A 131 -5.79 14.57 -2.43
C LEU A 131 -5.64 16.08 -2.72
N ALA A 132 -5.87 16.49 -3.97
CA ALA A 132 -5.73 17.88 -4.45
C ALA A 132 -4.38 18.53 -4.10
N ASP A 133 -3.31 17.74 -4.06
CA ASP A 133 -1.96 18.17 -3.74
C ASP A 133 -0.91 17.31 -4.47
N ASP A 134 0.34 17.73 -4.41
CA ASP A 134 1.48 16.88 -4.72
C ASP A 134 1.60 15.74 -3.72
N VAL A 135 2.07 14.59 -4.19
CA VAL A 135 2.09 13.35 -3.39
C VAL A 135 3.49 12.73 -3.40
N TYR A 136 3.79 12.00 -2.34
CA TYR A 136 4.98 11.16 -2.22
C TYR A 136 4.58 9.79 -1.65
N ILE A 137 5.47 8.81 -1.75
CA ILE A 137 5.24 7.47 -1.22
C ILE A 137 5.58 7.48 0.28
N HIS A 138 4.55 7.33 1.12
CA HIS A 138 4.75 7.16 2.56
C HIS A 138 5.30 5.75 2.89
N GLN A 139 4.77 4.71 2.25
CA GLN A 139 5.23 3.33 2.38
C GLN A 139 4.94 2.55 1.10
N CYS A 140 5.80 1.60 0.75
CA CYS A 140 5.58 0.67 -0.35
C CYS A 140 5.87 -0.76 0.11
N ARG A 141 5.02 -1.71 -0.26
CA ARG A 141 5.19 -3.13 0.09
C ARG A 141 4.67 -4.06 -0.99
N VAL A 142 5.34 -5.20 -1.14
CA VAL A 142 4.81 -6.39 -1.83
C VAL A 142 4.44 -7.41 -0.77
N ASN A 143 3.17 -7.85 -0.77
CA ASN A 143 2.68 -8.87 0.16
C ASN A 143 2.54 -10.20 -0.57
N PHE A 144 3.14 -11.24 -0.01
CA PHE A 144 3.07 -12.60 -0.49
C PHE A 144 2.09 -13.39 0.38
N GLN A 145 1.06 -13.95 -0.25
CA GLN A 145 0.11 -14.86 0.38
C GLN A 145 0.19 -16.24 -0.31
N PRO A 146 1.22 -17.03 0.00
CA PRO A 146 1.38 -18.36 -0.56
C PRO A 146 0.17 -19.25 -0.24
N ALA A 147 -0.22 -20.11 -1.18
CA ALA A 147 -1.31 -21.05 -0.94
C ALA A 147 -0.97 -21.96 0.26
N PHE A 148 -1.97 -22.21 1.11
CA PHE A 148 -1.88 -23.09 2.29
C PHE A 148 -0.92 -22.61 3.40
N VAL A 149 -0.32 -21.43 3.28
CA VAL A 149 0.65 -20.88 4.23
C VAL A 149 0.31 -19.40 4.51
N GLY A 150 0.43 -18.99 5.77
CA GLY A 150 0.21 -17.60 6.16
C GLY A 150 -1.06 -17.38 6.97
N SER A 151 -0.95 -16.51 7.97
CA SER A 151 -2.10 -15.94 8.67
C SER A 151 -2.70 -14.80 7.84
N GLY A 152 -4.03 -14.69 7.84
CA GLY A 152 -4.72 -13.57 7.23
C GLY A 152 -4.36 -12.23 7.90
N PHE A 153 -4.73 -11.12 7.27
CA PHE A 153 -4.66 -9.80 7.90
C PHE A 153 -5.97 -9.53 8.64
N TRP A 154 -5.88 -9.33 9.96
CA TRP A 154 -7.04 -8.91 10.75
C TRP A 154 -7.52 -7.53 10.32
N TRP A 155 -8.79 -7.23 10.55
CA TRP A 155 -9.35 -5.90 10.30
C TRP A 155 -8.53 -4.81 11.03
N HIS A 156 -8.13 -3.80 10.28
CA HIS A 156 -7.41 -2.63 10.78
C HIS A 156 -7.71 -1.41 9.90
N SER A 157 -7.41 -0.23 10.43
CA SER A 157 -7.29 1.00 9.65
C SER A 157 -5.82 1.35 9.57
N ASP A 158 -5.27 1.44 8.34
CA ASP A 158 -3.88 1.84 8.15
C ASP A 158 -3.58 3.20 8.79
N PHE A 159 -4.51 4.16 8.66
CA PHE A 159 -4.37 5.50 9.24
C PHE A 159 -4.27 5.50 10.78
N GLU A 160 -4.95 4.60 11.48
CA GLU A 160 -4.83 4.51 12.94
C GLU A 160 -3.40 4.20 13.36
N THR A 161 -2.74 3.31 12.62
CA THR A 161 -1.35 2.93 12.88
C THR A 161 -0.40 4.05 12.47
N TRP A 162 -0.58 4.65 11.29
CA TRP A 162 0.25 5.77 10.84
C TRP A 162 0.17 7.01 11.74
N HIS A 163 -0.97 7.25 12.37
CA HIS A 163 -1.16 8.37 13.30
C HIS A 163 -0.58 8.09 14.69
N SER A 164 -0.62 6.84 15.15
CA SER A 164 -0.32 6.48 16.53
C SER A 164 1.11 6.00 16.78
N GLU A 165 1.89 5.72 15.73
CA GLU A 165 3.28 5.25 15.79
C GLU A 165 4.28 6.35 15.41
#